data_AF-A0A4R8SAT6-F1
#
_entry.id   AF-A0A4R8SAT6-F1
#
_cell.length_a   1.000
_cell.length_b   1.000
_cell.length_c   1.000
_cell.angle_alpha   90.00
_cell.angle_beta   90.00
_cell.angle_gamma   90.00
#
_symmetry.space_group_name_H-M   'P 1'
#
loop_
_entity.id
_entity.type
_entity.pdbx_description
1 polymer ?
#
loop_
_entity_poly.entity_id
_entity_poly.type
_entity_poly.pdbx_seq_one_letter_code
_entity_poly.pdbx_strand_id
1 'polypeptide(L)'
;MDDAAIAPKLRHRFTTIHIRKGKRGTQMAVRKRVGAVMALFTAICTLATAPAQADPVSMAPQTYTKISRDGWTLMIRIDHETINSVPNLAEASNSREAFVTFDATAIATGGSAPITDSLFIAGYQLGCQTDVSSGLQIGGTGGLAGSVGYSGGPSVGGSGGVAGFVQTILQPGVITDLPLANMALSDSGKAMLDVDNLHIKADACGGDVTIRSYVYLRISTASAHTEFAIYGDPIKI
;
A
#
# COMPACT_ATOMS: atom_id res chain seq x y z
N MET A 1 1.43 7.48 -57.32
CA MET A 1 2.78 7.73 -57.87
C MET A 1 3.69 6.63 -57.35
N ASP A 2 3.28 5.35 -57.43
CA ASP A 2 3.22 4.44 -58.62
C ASP A 2 4.55 3.66 -58.67
N ASP A 3 4.68 2.35 -58.90
CA ASP A 3 3.78 1.23 -59.19
C ASP A 3 4.59 -0.11 -59.07
N ALA A 4 3.87 -1.24 -58.97
CA ALA A 4 4.17 -2.67 -59.28
C ALA A 4 5.63 -3.20 -59.41
N ALA A 5 6.07 -4.24 -58.66
CA ALA A 5 5.76 -5.69 -58.72
C ALA A 5 6.44 -6.48 -59.89
N ILE A 6 6.99 -7.67 -59.57
CA ILE A 6 6.88 -8.98 -60.29
C ILE A 6 8.04 -9.95 -59.92
N ALA A 7 7.67 -11.15 -59.44
CA ALA A 7 8.50 -12.38 -59.36
C ALA A 7 8.36 -13.22 -60.65
N PRO A 8 9.26 -14.19 -60.96
CA PRO A 8 8.87 -15.61 -60.80
C PRO A 8 9.99 -16.68 -60.63
N LYS A 9 9.66 -17.71 -59.83
CA LYS A 9 9.74 -19.19 -60.04
C LYS A 9 10.95 -19.94 -60.69
N LEU A 10 11.43 -20.93 -59.91
CA LEU A 10 11.56 -22.39 -60.22
C LEU A 10 12.80 -22.95 -60.98
N ARG A 11 13.59 -23.86 -60.35
CA ARG A 11 13.68 -25.31 -60.68
C ARG A 11 14.85 -26.05 -59.99
N HIS A 12 14.55 -27.28 -59.58
CA HIS A 12 15.40 -28.30 -58.96
C HIS A 12 16.55 -28.83 -59.84
N ARG A 13 17.62 -29.34 -59.19
CA ARG A 13 18.28 -30.61 -59.58
C ARG A 13 18.84 -31.36 -58.36
N PHE A 14 18.32 -32.56 -58.16
CA PHE A 14 18.88 -33.66 -57.37
C PHE A 14 20.12 -34.21 -58.08
N THR A 15 21.20 -34.53 -57.35
CA THR A 15 22.18 -35.53 -57.82
C THR A 15 22.73 -36.33 -56.64
N THR A 16 22.50 -37.63 -56.76
CA THR A 16 22.85 -38.77 -55.92
C THR A 16 24.36 -38.92 -55.69
N ILE A 17 24.79 -39.22 -54.46
CA ILE A 17 26.13 -39.76 -54.18
C ILE A 17 26.02 -41.16 -53.57
N HIS A 18 26.85 -42.05 -54.10
CA HIS A 18 26.86 -43.50 -53.95
C HIS A 18 27.43 -44.03 -52.64
N ILE A 19 26.88 -45.20 -52.29
CA ILE A 19 27.16 -46.09 -51.16
C ILE A 19 28.54 -46.77 -51.32
N ARG A 20 29.28 -46.91 -50.21
CA ARG A 20 30.34 -47.94 -50.07
C ARG A 20 29.97 -48.94 -48.97
N LYS A 21 30.02 -50.22 -49.34
CA LYS A 21 29.55 -51.40 -48.60
C LYS A 21 30.75 -52.14 -47.99
N GLY A 22 30.76 -52.32 -46.67
CA GLY A 22 31.71 -53.17 -45.94
C GLY A 22 30.98 -54.29 -45.19
N LYS A 23 30.97 -55.49 -45.79
CA LYS A 23 30.70 -56.82 -45.20
C LYS A 23 31.79 -57.12 -44.13
N ARG A 24 31.68 -57.96 -43.08
CA ARG A 24 30.99 -59.25 -42.87
C ARG A 24 31.27 -59.72 -41.42
N GLY A 25 30.41 -60.56 -40.83
CA GLY A 25 30.64 -61.39 -39.62
C GLY A 25 29.56 -61.19 -38.55
N THR A 26 28.39 -61.85 -38.57
CA THR A 26 28.07 -63.24 -38.16
C THR A 26 28.66 -63.56 -36.76
N GLN A 27 27.95 -63.87 -35.68
CA GLN A 27 26.91 -64.88 -35.47
C GLN A 27 26.17 -64.64 -34.12
N MET A 28 24.92 -65.13 -34.05
CA MET A 28 24.18 -65.69 -32.90
C MET A 28 24.19 -64.96 -31.55
N ALA A 29 23.08 -64.34 -31.13
CA ALA A 29 21.87 -64.95 -30.57
C ALA A 29 21.95 -65.31 -29.08
N VAL A 30 20.87 -64.94 -28.39
CA VAL A 30 20.24 -65.56 -27.21
C VAL A 30 20.10 -64.63 -26.01
N ARG A 31 18.88 -64.07 -25.96
CA ARG A 31 18.05 -63.70 -24.81
C ARG A 31 18.57 -64.11 -23.42
N LYS A 32 18.67 -63.13 -22.52
CA LYS A 32 18.20 -63.25 -21.13
C LYS A 32 17.44 -61.99 -20.73
N ARG A 33 16.13 -62.16 -20.52
CA ARG A 33 15.27 -61.26 -19.74
C ARG A 33 15.48 -61.62 -18.27
N VAL A 34 15.71 -60.64 -17.39
CA VAL A 34 15.52 -60.56 -15.92
C VAL A 34 16.23 -59.24 -15.54
N GLY A 35 15.70 -58.25 -14.83
CA GLY A 35 14.44 -58.03 -14.13
C GLY A 35 14.42 -56.53 -13.76
N ALA A 36 13.23 -56.01 -13.51
CA ALA A 36 12.96 -54.60 -13.21
C ALA A 36 13.51 -54.17 -11.84
N VAL A 37 14.13 -52.98 -11.78
CA VAL A 37 14.02 -52.02 -10.66
C VAL A 37 14.14 -50.61 -11.25
N MET A 38 13.01 -50.00 -11.62
CA MET A 38 12.93 -48.56 -11.85
C MET A 38 12.50 -47.94 -10.52
N ALA A 39 13.46 -47.46 -9.74
CA ALA A 39 13.18 -46.69 -8.53
C ALA A 39 12.66 -45.31 -8.96
N LEU A 40 11.35 -45.09 -8.78
CA LEU A 40 10.69 -43.82 -8.99
C LEU A 40 11.09 -42.85 -7.86
N PHE A 41 12.12 -42.05 -8.07
CA PHE A 41 12.43 -40.91 -7.20
C PHE A 41 11.44 -39.78 -7.51
N THR A 42 10.26 -39.82 -6.89
CA THR A 42 9.36 -38.66 -6.83
C THR A 42 9.95 -37.66 -5.84
N ALA A 43 10.81 -36.76 -6.33
CA ALA A 43 11.28 -35.61 -5.58
C ALA A 43 10.09 -34.66 -5.37
N ILE A 44 9.50 -34.73 -4.18
CA ILE A 44 8.52 -33.75 -3.71
C ILE A 44 9.33 -32.47 -3.40
N CYS A 45 9.44 -31.58 -4.39
CA CYS A 45 9.91 -30.22 -4.15
C CYS A 45 8.83 -29.48 -3.35
N THR A 46 8.93 -29.52 -2.02
CA THR A 46 8.23 -28.57 -1.15
C THR A 46 8.80 -27.19 -1.43
N LEU A 47 8.15 -26.44 -2.34
CA LEU A 47 8.39 -25.02 -2.52
C LEU A 47 7.93 -24.32 -1.24
N ALA A 48 8.86 -24.11 -0.32
CA ALA A 48 8.65 -23.19 0.79
C ALA A 48 8.58 -21.78 0.19
N THR A 49 7.37 -21.29 -0.05
CA THR A 49 7.14 -19.88 -0.35
C THR A 49 7.41 -19.10 0.92
N ALA A 50 8.62 -18.54 1.05
CA ALA A 50 8.87 -17.52 2.06
C ALA A 50 7.90 -16.36 1.82
N PRO A 51 7.31 -15.77 2.88
CA PRO A 51 6.49 -14.57 2.70
C PRO A 51 7.36 -13.49 2.05
N ALA A 52 6.90 -12.96 0.91
CA ALA A 52 7.55 -11.84 0.26
C ALA A 52 7.32 -10.61 1.15
N GLN A 53 8.31 -10.28 1.97
CA GLN A 53 8.33 -9.03 2.71
C GLN A 53 8.76 -7.93 1.74
N ALA A 54 7.92 -6.91 1.56
CA ALA A 54 8.33 -5.73 0.79
C ALA A 54 9.32 -4.93 1.64
N ASP A 55 10.38 -4.41 1.01
CA ASP A 55 11.27 -3.47 1.69
C ASP A 55 10.50 -2.21 2.08
N PRO A 56 10.80 -1.58 3.23
CA PRO A 56 10.19 -0.31 3.61
C PRO A 56 10.35 0.74 2.50
N VAL A 57 9.25 1.42 2.18
CA VAL A 57 9.22 2.45 1.13
C VAL A 57 9.39 3.82 1.77
N SER A 58 10.41 4.56 1.32
CA SER A 58 10.60 5.96 1.71
C SER A 58 9.81 6.88 0.78
N MET A 59 9.09 7.83 1.38
CA MET A 59 8.19 8.75 0.68
C MET A 59 8.83 10.13 0.50
N ALA A 60 8.42 10.85 -0.55
CA ALA A 60 8.94 12.18 -0.83
C ALA A 60 8.38 13.22 0.16
N PRO A 61 9.21 14.12 0.70
CA PRO A 61 8.76 15.11 1.67
C PRO A 61 7.80 16.12 1.02
N GLN A 62 6.77 16.51 1.76
CA GLN A 62 5.79 17.52 1.33
C GLN A 62 5.90 18.76 2.20
N THR A 63 5.73 19.94 1.61
CA THR A 63 5.76 21.22 2.34
C THR A 63 4.81 22.20 1.68
N TYR A 64 4.08 22.96 2.48
CA TYR A 64 3.21 24.01 1.97
C TYR A 64 3.18 25.20 2.91
N THR A 65 3.21 26.39 2.30
CA THR A 65 3.16 27.66 3.00
C THR A 65 1.91 28.42 2.58
N LYS A 66 1.18 28.93 3.58
CA LYS A 66 -0.02 29.73 3.41
C LYS A 66 0.12 31.03 4.19
N ILE A 67 -0.31 32.13 3.60
CA ILE A 67 -0.47 33.40 4.31
C ILE A 67 -1.94 33.52 4.72
N SER A 68 -2.22 33.67 6.01
CA SER A 68 -3.57 33.89 6.52
C SER A 68 -4.05 35.32 6.22
N ARG A 69 -5.35 35.56 6.39
CA ARG A 69 -5.93 36.90 6.14
C ARG A 69 -5.44 37.96 7.14
N ASP A 70 -5.07 37.54 8.35
CA ASP A 70 -4.50 38.37 9.41
C ASP A 70 -2.96 38.35 9.44
N GLY A 71 -2.34 37.93 8.33
CA GLY A 71 -0.91 38.13 8.07
C GLY A 71 0.03 37.07 8.65
N TRP A 72 -0.49 35.99 9.24
CA TRP A 72 0.35 34.86 9.65
C TRP A 72 0.92 34.14 8.43
N THR A 73 2.23 33.94 8.42
CA THR A 73 2.90 32.98 7.52
C THR A 73 2.90 31.62 8.19
N LEU A 74 2.12 30.70 7.65
CA LEU A 74 1.90 29.36 8.17
C LEU A 74 2.57 28.35 7.25
N MET A 75 3.44 27.52 7.78
CA MET A 75 4.09 26.44 7.04
C MET A 75 3.80 25.11 7.72
N ILE A 76 3.41 24.11 6.95
CA ILE A 76 3.37 22.71 7.40
C ILE A 76 4.24 21.84 6.49
N ARG A 77 4.80 20.79 7.08
CA ARG A 77 5.69 19.84 6.42
C ARG A 77 5.49 18.44 6.99
N ILE A 78 5.63 17.45 6.12
CA ILE A 78 5.87 16.05 6.48
C ILE A 78 7.12 15.56 5.75
N ASP A 79 8.00 14.89 6.48
CA ASP A 79 9.23 14.31 5.96
C ASP A 79 9.68 13.10 6.77
N HIS A 80 10.79 12.48 6.35
CA HIS A 80 11.29 11.19 6.85
C HIS A 80 10.22 10.09 6.87
N GLU A 81 9.21 10.21 5.99
CA GLU A 81 8.12 9.26 5.92
C GLU A 81 8.61 7.93 5.34
N THR A 82 8.39 6.86 6.10
CA THR A 82 8.70 5.49 5.71
C THR A 82 7.50 4.60 6.03
N ILE A 83 7.12 3.78 5.04
CA ILE A 83 5.99 2.87 5.13
C ILE A 83 6.52 1.44 4.97
N ASN A 84 6.39 0.65 6.01
CA ASN A 84 6.79 -0.75 6.04
C ASN A 84 5.55 -1.64 6.03
N SER A 85 5.12 -2.07 4.84
CA SER A 85 4.03 -3.03 4.69
C SER A 85 4.44 -4.41 5.19
N VAL A 86 3.61 -5.00 6.04
CA VAL A 86 3.89 -6.30 6.65
C VAL A 86 2.75 -7.28 6.38
N PRO A 87 3.05 -8.59 6.29
CA PRO A 87 2.00 -9.60 6.31
C PRO A 87 1.11 -9.43 7.55
N ASN A 88 -0.21 -9.52 7.36
CA ASN A 88 -1.16 -9.41 8.45
C ASN A 88 -0.92 -10.48 9.53
N LEU A 89 -0.93 -10.08 10.80
CA LEU A 89 -0.61 -10.97 11.93
C LEU A 89 -1.62 -12.10 12.13
N ALA A 90 -2.88 -11.89 11.72
CA ALA A 90 -3.96 -12.88 11.81
C ALA A 90 -4.10 -13.75 10.54
N GLU A 91 -3.20 -13.59 9.55
CA GLU A 91 -3.27 -14.21 8.21
C GLU A 91 -4.65 -14.05 7.52
N ALA A 92 -5.36 -12.98 7.84
CA ALA A 92 -6.66 -12.69 7.27
C ALA A 92 -6.50 -12.18 5.82
N SER A 93 -7.09 -12.91 4.87
CA SER A 93 -7.00 -12.59 3.43
C SER A 93 -7.52 -11.19 3.06
N ASN A 94 -8.43 -10.65 3.85
CA ASN A 94 -9.06 -9.34 3.70
C ASN A 94 -8.50 -8.27 4.66
N SER A 95 -7.29 -8.46 5.16
CA SER A 95 -6.63 -7.50 6.04
C SER A 95 -5.25 -7.12 5.54
N ARG A 96 -4.89 -5.84 5.69
CA ARG A 96 -3.56 -5.29 5.38
C ARG A 96 -3.02 -4.55 6.58
N GLU A 97 -1.72 -4.64 6.78
CA GLU A 97 -1.02 -4.03 7.90
C GLU A 97 0.25 -3.35 7.42
N ALA A 98 0.59 -2.24 8.06
CA ALA A 98 1.86 -1.58 7.87
C ALA A 98 2.33 -0.91 9.16
N PHE A 99 3.63 -0.66 9.25
CA PHE A 99 4.22 0.25 10.23
C PHE A 99 4.62 1.53 9.52
N VAL A 100 4.27 2.66 10.10
CA VAL A 100 4.57 3.98 9.54
C VAL A 100 5.45 4.79 10.50
N THR A 101 6.44 5.45 9.92
CA THR A 101 7.31 6.43 10.58
C THR A 101 7.24 7.73 9.77
N PHE A 102 7.15 8.89 10.42
CA PHE A 102 7.30 10.20 9.78
C PHE A 102 7.51 11.30 10.83
N ASP A 103 8.07 12.42 10.37
CA ASP A 103 8.15 13.66 11.13
C ASP A 103 7.20 14.68 10.50
N ALA A 104 6.45 15.42 11.33
CA ALA A 104 5.57 16.48 10.88
C ALA A 104 5.83 17.77 11.66
N THR A 105 5.99 18.88 10.94
CA THR A 105 6.32 20.18 11.52
C THR A 105 5.32 21.25 11.10
N ALA A 106 4.87 22.08 12.04
CA ALA A 106 4.15 23.32 11.77
C ALA A 106 4.88 24.53 12.34
N ILE A 107 4.91 25.62 11.59
CA ILE A 107 5.49 26.90 11.98
C ILE A 107 4.52 28.03 11.61
N ALA A 108 4.28 28.95 12.56
CA ALA A 108 3.52 30.17 12.38
C ALA A 108 4.38 31.39 12.75
N THR A 109 4.52 32.35 11.84
CA THR A 109 5.27 33.60 12.09
C THR A 109 4.56 34.83 11.55
N GLY A 110 4.84 36.01 12.12
CA GLY A 110 4.55 37.33 11.54
C GLY A 110 3.13 37.89 11.67
N GLY A 111 2.16 37.16 12.22
CA GLY A 111 0.78 37.65 12.28
C GLY A 111 0.56 38.86 13.19
N SER A 112 -0.53 39.60 12.95
CA SER A 112 -0.85 40.84 13.68
C SER A 112 -1.65 40.64 14.97
N ALA A 113 -2.22 39.46 15.18
CA ALA A 113 -3.05 39.12 16.33
C ALA A 113 -2.60 37.79 16.95
N PRO A 114 -2.65 37.64 18.29
CA PRO A 114 -2.25 36.40 18.94
C PRO A 114 -3.14 35.22 18.52
N ILE A 115 -2.53 34.05 18.40
CA ILE A 115 -3.24 32.78 18.19
C ILE A 115 -3.94 32.42 19.49
N THR A 116 -5.26 32.23 19.44
CA THR A 116 -6.12 31.89 20.57
C THR A 116 -6.42 30.40 20.65
N ASP A 117 -6.41 29.71 19.52
CA ASP A 117 -6.56 28.25 19.41
C ASP A 117 -5.72 27.76 18.24
N SER A 118 -5.10 26.59 18.40
CA SER A 118 -4.40 25.92 17.31
C SER A 118 -4.47 24.41 17.44
N LEU A 119 -4.55 23.74 16.30
CA LEU A 119 -4.60 22.29 16.21
C LEU A 119 -3.80 21.85 14.99
N PHE A 120 -2.73 21.11 15.25
CA PHE A 120 -1.91 20.45 14.26
C PHE A 120 -2.11 18.94 14.37
N ILE A 121 -2.48 18.29 13.27
CA ILE A 121 -2.77 16.86 13.20
C ILE A 121 -1.95 16.25 12.07
N ALA A 122 -1.36 15.09 12.32
CA ALA A 122 -0.74 14.26 11.29
C ALA A 122 -1.31 12.84 11.34
N GLY A 123 -1.50 12.24 10.17
CA GLY A 123 -2.11 10.91 10.06
C GLY A 123 -2.12 10.36 8.65
N TYR A 124 -2.94 9.33 8.44
CA TYR A 124 -3.12 8.69 7.14
C TYR A 124 -4.58 8.62 6.75
N GLN A 125 -4.83 8.79 5.46
CA GLN A 125 -6.06 8.37 4.80
C GLN A 125 -5.95 6.93 4.39
N LEU A 126 -7.01 6.14 4.62
CA LEU A 126 -7.11 4.76 4.19
C LEU A 126 -8.28 4.61 3.22
N GLY A 127 -8.02 3.98 2.08
CA GLY A 127 -9.02 3.61 1.09
C GLY A 127 -8.94 2.14 0.75
N CYS A 128 -10.07 1.44 0.83
CA CYS A 128 -10.20 0.05 0.42
C CYS A 128 -10.86 -0.05 -0.94
N GLN A 129 -10.33 -0.92 -1.82
CA GLN A 129 -10.86 -1.11 -3.16
C GLN A 129 -12.31 -1.63 -3.10
N THR A 130 -12.53 -2.68 -2.33
CA THR A 130 -13.87 -3.12 -1.91
C THR A 130 -13.88 -3.30 -0.40
N ASP A 131 -14.96 -2.91 0.27
CA ASP A 131 -15.20 -3.39 1.63
C ASP A 131 -16.09 -4.64 1.54
N VAL A 132 -15.65 -5.65 2.27
CA VAL A 132 -16.26 -6.97 2.36
C VAL A 132 -16.78 -7.24 3.76
N SER A 133 -16.92 -6.20 4.61
CA SER A 133 -17.48 -6.32 5.95
C SER A 133 -18.89 -6.94 5.96
N SER A 134 -19.65 -6.72 4.89
CA SER A 134 -20.97 -7.32 4.66
C SER A 134 -20.93 -8.61 3.81
N GLY A 135 -19.75 -9.02 3.34
CA GLY A 135 -19.54 -10.00 2.28
C GLY A 135 -19.00 -11.38 2.69
N LEU A 136 -18.64 -11.61 3.96
CA LEU A 136 -18.46 -12.98 4.50
C LEU A 136 -19.83 -13.64 4.79
N GLN A 137 -20.73 -13.54 3.82
CA GLN A 137 -21.95 -14.35 3.66
C GLN A 137 -21.90 -15.14 2.33
N ILE A 138 -20.71 -15.36 1.76
CA ILE A 138 -20.52 -16.36 0.71
C ILE A 138 -20.38 -17.73 1.40
N GLY A 139 -21.51 -18.29 1.83
CA GLY A 139 -21.60 -19.68 2.31
C GLY A 139 -22.42 -19.88 3.58
N GLY A 140 -23.75 -19.84 3.48
CA GLY A 140 -24.63 -20.47 4.48
C GLY A 140 -25.55 -19.53 5.25
N THR A 141 -26.82 -19.48 4.82
CA THR A 141 -28.05 -19.32 5.62
C THR A 141 -28.11 -18.20 6.69
N GLY A 142 -28.80 -17.12 6.33
CA GLY A 142 -29.85 -16.49 7.16
C GLY A 142 -29.43 -15.74 8.42
N GLY A 143 -29.67 -14.42 8.46
CA GLY A 143 -29.69 -13.69 9.73
C GLY A 143 -29.61 -12.18 9.55
N LEU A 144 -30.72 -11.51 9.83
CA LEU A 144 -30.86 -10.06 9.94
C LEU A 144 -30.02 -9.53 11.11
N ALA A 145 -29.23 -8.47 10.89
CA ALA A 145 -28.84 -7.55 11.96
C ALA A 145 -28.56 -6.16 11.35
N GLY A 146 -29.43 -5.19 11.65
CA GLY A 146 -29.33 -3.82 11.17
C GLY A 146 -28.11 -3.10 11.74
N SER A 147 -27.33 -2.47 10.87
CA SER A 147 -26.29 -1.53 11.24
C SER A 147 -26.92 -0.22 11.71
N VAL A 148 -26.94 -0.01 13.02
CA VAL A 148 -27.12 1.32 13.61
C VAL A 148 -25.86 2.13 13.33
N GLY A 149 -25.93 3.02 12.33
CA GLY A 149 -24.88 3.99 12.07
C GLY A 149 -24.81 5.00 13.21
N TYR A 150 -23.69 5.02 13.92
CA TYR A 150 -23.34 6.14 14.79
C TYR A 150 -22.34 7.02 14.05
N SER A 151 -22.87 8.00 13.31
CA SER A 151 -22.14 9.18 12.85
C SER A 151 -22.17 10.22 13.98
N GLY A 152 -21.15 10.23 14.84
CA GLY A 152 -20.99 11.21 15.90
C GLY A 152 -19.67 11.96 15.74
N GLY A 153 -19.75 13.29 15.59
CA GLY A 153 -18.60 14.19 15.41
C GLY A 153 -17.68 14.31 16.64
N PRO A 154 -16.76 15.29 16.63
CA PRO A 154 -15.52 15.24 17.38
C PRO A 154 -15.74 15.39 18.88
N SER A 155 -15.25 14.42 19.66
CA SER A 155 -15.12 14.55 21.10
C SER A 155 -13.90 15.41 21.41
N VAL A 156 -14.15 16.68 21.74
CA VAL A 156 -13.19 17.59 22.35
C VAL A 156 -13.17 17.32 23.85
N GLY A 157 -12.00 16.95 24.39
CA GLY A 157 -11.76 16.94 25.83
C GLY A 157 -10.70 15.94 26.27
N GLY A 158 -9.53 16.43 26.66
CA GLY A 158 -8.54 15.64 27.40
C GLY A 158 -7.13 15.81 26.86
N SER A 159 -6.37 16.71 27.49
CA SER A 159 -4.91 16.74 27.43
C SER A 159 -4.34 15.37 27.82
N GLY A 160 -3.69 14.70 26.88
CA GLY A 160 -2.99 13.45 27.13
C GLY A 160 -2.74 12.73 25.82
N GLY A 161 -1.47 12.51 25.49
CA GLY A 161 -1.08 11.66 24.38
C GLY A 161 -1.69 10.27 24.57
N VAL A 162 -2.69 9.96 23.76
CA VAL A 162 -3.24 8.62 23.64
C VAL A 162 -3.03 8.25 22.19
N ALA A 163 -1.92 7.56 21.92
CA ALA A 163 -1.78 6.70 20.76
C ALA A 163 -2.79 5.53 20.92
N GLY A 164 -4.06 5.85 20.74
CA GLY A 164 -5.15 4.90 20.69
C GLY A 164 -5.36 4.53 19.24
N PHE A 165 -5.04 3.29 18.88
CA PHE A 165 -5.32 2.76 17.54
C PHE A 165 -6.84 2.72 17.35
N VAL A 166 -7.37 3.71 16.63
CA VAL A 166 -8.78 3.75 16.26
C VAL A 166 -8.96 2.84 15.05
N GLN A 167 -9.33 1.59 15.29
CA GLN A 167 -9.72 0.67 14.23
C GLN A 167 -11.15 1.04 13.79
N THR A 168 -11.26 1.95 12.82
CA THR A 168 -12.54 2.28 12.18
C THR A 168 -12.90 1.21 11.17
N ILE A 169 -14.11 0.66 11.23
CA ILE A 169 -14.65 -0.20 10.17
C ILE A 169 -14.71 0.64 8.87
N LEU A 170 -14.00 0.21 7.84
CA LEU A 170 -13.93 0.92 6.56
C LEU A 170 -15.16 0.57 5.71
N GLN A 171 -16.02 1.55 5.46
CA GLN A 171 -17.19 1.38 4.58
C GLN A 171 -16.74 1.35 3.10
N PRO A 172 -17.37 0.58 2.18
CA PRO A 172 -16.94 0.51 0.79
C PRO A 172 -17.02 1.87 0.11
N GLY A 173 -15.96 2.26 -0.59
CA GLY A 173 -15.92 3.49 -1.40
C GLY A 173 -15.69 4.78 -0.62
N VAL A 174 -15.42 4.72 0.68
CA VAL A 174 -15.14 5.89 1.52
C VAL A 174 -13.65 5.91 1.90
N ILE A 175 -13.05 7.09 1.82
CA ILE A 175 -11.71 7.36 2.37
C ILE A 175 -11.89 7.71 3.85
N THR A 176 -11.20 7.01 4.73
CA THR A 176 -11.26 7.27 6.17
C THR A 176 -9.97 7.93 6.63
N ASP A 177 -10.08 9.03 7.37
CA ASP A 177 -8.94 9.69 8.01
C ASP A 177 -8.63 9.00 9.36
N LEU A 178 -7.40 8.52 9.49
CA LEU A 178 -6.83 7.97 10.72
C LEU A 178 -5.84 8.99 11.31
N PRO A 179 -6.27 9.82 12.28
CA PRO A 179 -5.37 10.73 12.98
C PRO A 179 -4.46 9.92 13.90
N LEU A 180 -3.14 10.12 13.78
CA LEU A 180 -2.15 9.36 14.55
C LEU A 180 -1.57 10.19 15.69
N ALA A 181 -1.27 11.46 15.42
CA ALA A 181 -0.74 12.38 16.40
C ALA A 181 -1.34 13.77 16.22
N ASN A 182 -1.46 14.50 17.32
CA ASN A 182 -1.87 15.90 17.29
C ASN A 182 -1.24 16.71 18.43
N MET A 183 -1.16 18.01 18.24
CA MET A 183 -0.81 18.96 19.29
C MET A 183 -1.24 20.39 18.93
N ALA A 184 -1.23 21.27 19.92
CA ALA A 184 -1.31 22.72 19.67
C ALA A 184 0.08 23.28 19.35
N LEU A 185 0.12 24.44 18.67
CA LEU A 185 1.35 25.21 18.53
C LEU A 185 1.79 25.75 19.90
N SER A 186 3.10 25.80 20.11
CA SER A 186 3.71 26.49 21.24
C SER A 186 3.46 28.00 21.18
N ASP A 187 3.75 28.70 22.28
CA ASP A 187 3.76 30.17 22.32
C ASP A 187 4.70 30.80 21.29
N SER A 188 5.73 30.07 20.86
CA SER A 188 6.66 30.47 19.79
C SER A 188 6.17 30.13 18.38
N GLY A 189 4.93 29.63 18.24
CA GLY A 189 4.30 29.32 16.96
C GLY A 189 4.83 28.04 16.31
N LYS A 190 5.31 27.06 17.09
CA LYS A 190 5.89 25.81 16.55
C LYS A 190 5.16 24.57 17.09
N ALA A 191 5.01 23.56 16.25
CA ALA A 191 4.58 22.22 16.64
C ALA A 191 5.39 21.19 15.85
N MET A 192 5.77 20.11 16.52
CA MET A 192 6.57 19.00 15.96
C MET A 192 5.96 17.69 16.46
N LEU A 193 5.61 16.82 15.53
CA LEU A 193 5.05 15.50 15.79
C LEU A 193 5.96 14.47 15.16
N ASP A 194 6.55 13.62 15.99
CA ASP A 194 7.38 12.51 15.55
C ASP A 194 6.60 11.21 15.78
N VAL A 195 6.35 10.47 14.71
CA VAL A 195 5.68 9.17 14.76
C VAL A 195 6.69 8.13 14.31
N ASP A 196 6.96 7.15 15.16
CA ASP A 196 7.92 6.09 14.85
C ASP A 196 7.30 4.71 15.01
N ASN A 197 7.41 3.91 13.95
CA ASN A 197 7.00 2.51 13.86
C ASN A 197 5.58 2.26 14.41
N LEU A 198 4.64 3.14 14.06
CA LEU A 198 3.26 3.06 14.49
C LEU A 198 2.48 2.09 13.60
N HIS A 199 1.75 1.17 14.21
CA HIS A 199 0.99 0.14 13.50
C HIS A 199 -0.31 0.70 12.90
N ILE A 200 -0.54 0.46 11.61
CA ILE A 200 -1.81 0.72 10.96
C ILE A 200 -2.38 -0.59 10.43
N LYS A 201 -3.68 -0.77 10.59
CA LYS A 201 -4.40 -1.97 10.18
C LYS A 201 -5.70 -1.60 9.49
N ALA A 202 -5.91 -2.18 8.31
CA ALA A 202 -7.15 -2.06 7.55
C ALA A 202 -7.77 -3.45 7.42
N ASP A 203 -8.87 -3.67 8.14
CA ASP A 203 -9.63 -4.92 8.10
C ASP A 203 -10.83 -4.83 7.15
N ALA A 204 -11.33 -6.00 6.75
CA ALA A 204 -12.50 -6.15 5.89
C ALA A 204 -12.34 -5.52 4.49
N CYS A 205 -11.11 -5.44 3.99
CA CYS A 205 -10.82 -4.89 2.68
C CYS A 205 -10.57 -6.01 1.66
N GLY A 206 -11.46 -6.10 0.68
CA GLY A 206 -11.27 -6.96 -0.48
C GLY A 206 -10.35 -6.28 -1.50
N GLY A 207 -9.20 -6.91 -1.76
CA GLY A 207 -8.21 -6.43 -2.71
C GLY A 207 -7.11 -5.58 -2.09
N ASP A 208 -6.68 -4.55 -2.81
CA ASP A 208 -5.62 -3.64 -2.38
C ASP A 208 -6.16 -2.58 -1.41
N VAL A 209 -5.34 -2.22 -0.43
CA VAL A 209 -5.56 -1.05 0.44
C VAL A 209 -4.58 0.03 0.01
N THR A 210 -5.09 1.24 -0.20
CA THR A 210 -4.25 2.42 -0.50
C THR A 210 -4.25 3.34 0.70
N ILE A 211 -3.07 3.78 1.12
CA ILE A 211 -2.92 4.78 2.17
C ILE A 211 -2.27 6.05 1.62
N ARG A 212 -2.55 7.17 2.26
CA ARG A 212 -1.95 8.46 1.94
C ARG A 212 -1.71 9.28 3.20
N SER A 213 -0.49 9.74 3.42
CA SER A 213 -0.21 10.63 4.55
C SER A 213 -0.91 11.97 4.38
N TYR A 214 -1.32 12.57 5.50
CA TYR A 214 -1.84 13.93 5.54
C TYR A 214 -1.34 14.66 6.78
N VAL A 215 -1.21 15.96 6.63
CA VAL A 215 -0.99 16.87 7.76
C VAL A 215 -1.95 18.04 7.64
N TYR A 216 -2.60 18.39 8.74
CA TYR A 216 -3.60 19.44 8.83
C TYR A 216 -3.20 20.44 9.90
N LEU A 217 -3.32 21.73 9.59
CA LEU A 217 -3.17 22.81 10.56
C LEU A 217 -4.40 23.71 10.55
N ARG A 218 -4.92 23.93 11.75
CA ARG A 218 -5.90 24.97 12.06
C ARG A 218 -5.30 25.96 13.04
N ILE A 219 -5.48 27.24 12.76
CA ILE A 219 -5.24 28.31 13.72
C ILE A 219 -6.44 29.26 13.79
N SER A 220 -6.64 29.83 14.97
CA SER A 220 -7.68 30.80 15.27
C SER A 220 -7.07 32.01 15.94
N THR A 221 -7.52 33.20 15.56
CA THR A 221 -7.27 34.46 16.26
C THR A 221 -8.60 35.12 16.61
N ALA A 222 -8.57 36.33 17.16
CA ALA A 222 -9.80 37.06 17.46
C ALA A 222 -10.65 37.41 16.21
N SER A 223 -10.04 37.46 15.02
CA SER A 223 -10.69 37.95 13.80
C SER A 223 -10.55 37.02 12.59
N ALA A 224 -9.75 35.95 12.68
CA ALA A 224 -9.54 35.02 11.58
C ALA A 224 -9.50 33.57 12.06
N HIS A 225 -10.02 32.69 11.21
CA HIS A 225 -9.84 31.25 11.31
C HIS A 225 -9.19 30.78 10.00
N THR A 226 -8.05 30.11 10.10
CA THR A 226 -7.33 29.59 8.95
C THR A 226 -7.07 28.11 9.14
N GLU A 227 -7.49 27.33 8.15
CA GLU A 227 -7.21 25.91 8.07
C GLU A 227 -6.69 25.53 6.67
N PHE A 228 -5.87 24.49 6.62
CA PHE A 228 -5.35 23.89 5.40
C PHE A 228 -4.66 22.55 5.71
N ALA A 229 -4.47 21.74 4.67
CA ALA A 229 -3.78 20.47 4.74
C ALA A 229 -2.80 20.29 3.58
N ILE A 230 -1.83 19.41 3.77
CA ILE A 230 -1.00 18.82 2.73
C ILE A 230 -1.18 17.31 2.73
N TYR A 231 -0.94 16.71 1.57
CA TYR A 231 -1.09 15.28 1.36
C TYR A 231 0.14 14.73 0.66
N GLY A 232 0.58 13.55 1.07
CA GLY A 232 1.61 12.77 0.38
C GLY A 232 1.10 12.07 -0.87
N ASP A 233 2.01 11.38 -1.56
CA ASP A 233 1.64 10.48 -2.64
C ASP A 233 0.98 9.21 -2.08
N PRO A 234 -0.09 8.69 -2.71
CA PRO A 234 -0.73 7.46 -2.25
C PRO A 234 0.13 6.22 -2.57
N ILE A 235 0.15 5.24 -1.66
CA ILE A 235 0.81 3.94 -1.86
C ILE A 235 -0.09 2.79 -1.43
N LYS A 236 0.12 1.60 -2.01
CA LYS A 236 -0.58 0.37 -1.63
C LYS A 236 0.15 -0.37 -0.51
N ILE A 237 -0.61 -0.96 0.41
CA ILE A 237 -0.11 -1.82 1.49
C ILE A 237 -0.78 -3.20 1.49
#